data_AF-A0A0F9E017-F1
#
_entry.id   AF-A0A0F9E017-F1
#
_cell.length_a   1.000
_cell.length_b   1.000
_cell.length_c   1.000
_cell.angle_alpha   90.00
_cell.angle_beta   90.00
_cell.angle_gamma   90.00
#
_symmetry.space_group_name_H-M   'P 1'
#
loop_
_entity.id
_entity.type
_entity.pdbx_description
1 polymer ?
#
loop_
_entity_poly.entity_id
_entity_poly.type
_entity_poly.pdbx_seq_one_letter_code
_entity_poly.pdbx_strand_id
1 'polypeptide(L)'
;MIEQVGKTMCAQKVGDAWSIHKERMGLKLGEVAWYPRWGCYVFHPRSGTVFSEEPLAAIAGFIKPQTGNREFGARDKRVLFVVCLL
;
A
#
# COMPACT_ATOMS: atom_id res chain seq x y z
N MET A 1 -2.80 8.15 11.14
CA MET A 1 -2.18 7.11 12.00
C MET A 1 -0.97 6.57 11.26
N ILE A 2 0.16 6.36 11.95
CA ILE A 2 1.40 5.82 11.37
C ILE A 2 1.61 4.43 11.98
N GLU A 3 1.80 3.44 11.13
CA GLU A 3 2.03 2.03 11.50
C GLU A 3 3.40 1.60 11.00
N GLN A 4 4.13 0.80 11.79
CA GLN A 4 5.44 0.31 11.40
C GLN A 4 5.31 -0.84 10.39
N VAL A 5 6.06 -0.78 9.28
CA VAL A 5 6.09 -1.83 8.24
C VAL A 5 7.52 -2.37 8.15
N GLY A 6 7.75 -3.53 8.75
CA GLY A 6 9.10 -4.09 8.84
C GLY A 6 10.08 -3.18 9.61
N LYS A 7 11.37 -3.34 9.34
CA LYS A 7 12.43 -2.69 10.13
C LYS A 7 12.63 -1.20 9.79
N THR A 8 12.51 -0.84 8.51
CA THR A 8 12.92 0.48 8.00
C THR A 8 11.81 1.25 7.29
N MET A 9 10.58 0.76 7.32
CA MET A 9 9.46 1.43 6.63
C MET A 9 8.30 1.69 7.59
N CYS A 10 7.46 2.65 7.23
CA CYS A 10 6.20 2.89 7.91
C CYS A 10 5.09 3.13 6.88
N ALA A 11 3.86 2.84 7.29
CA ALA A 11 2.65 3.13 6.57
C ALA A 11 1.94 4.30 7.25
N GLN A 12 1.66 5.36 6.51
CA GLN A 12 0.85 6.48 6.97
C GLN A 12 -0.50 6.43 6.26
N LYS A 13 -1.59 6.34 7.03
CA LYS A 13 -2.94 6.39 6.45
C LYS A 13 -3.27 7.80 5.96
N VAL A 14 -3.59 7.93 4.67
CA VAL A 14 -3.95 9.17 3.97
C VAL A 14 -5.25 8.92 3.20
N GLY A 15 -6.38 9.36 3.76
CA GLY A 15 -7.70 8.99 3.25
C GLY A 15 -7.94 7.47 3.34
N ASP A 16 -8.33 6.86 2.21
CA ASP A 16 -8.59 5.42 2.08
C ASP A 16 -7.37 4.60 1.62
N ALA A 17 -6.21 5.25 1.50
CA ALA A 17 -4.97 4.61 1.12
C ALA A 17 -3.92 4.74 2.24
N TRP A 18 -2.87 3.92 2.18
CA TRP A 18 -1.67 4.09 2.99
C TRP A 18 -0.51 4.51 2.11
N SER A 19 0.18 5.57 2.49
CA SER A 19 1.46 5.93 1.89
C SER A 19 2.58 5.17 2.61
N ILE A 20 3.45 4.48 1.87
CA ILE A 20 4.58 3.74 2.43
C ILE A 20 5.84 4.60 2.32
N HIS A 21 6.53 4.81 3.44
CA HIS A 21 7.74 5.63 3.52
C HIS A 21 8.91 4.81 4.05
N LYS A 22 10.12 5.15 3.60
CA LYS A 22 11.36 4.75 4.28
C LYS A 22 11.52 5.65 5.52
N GLU A 23 11.55 5.04 6.70
CA GLU A 23 11.56 5.71 8.01
C GLU A 23 10.31 6.58 8.29
N ARG A 24 10.24 7.19 9.47
CA ARG A 24 8.99 7.68 10.10
C ARG A 24 8.08 8.57 9.22
N MET A 25 8.63 9.33 8.27
CA MET A 25 7.91 9.99 7.16
C MET A 25 8.87 10.39 6.01
N GLY A 26 9.95 9.61 5.79
CA GLY A 26 10.98 9.96 4.81
C GLY A 26 10.54 9.75 3.36
N LEU A 27 11.46 9.23 2.55
CA LEU A 27 11.22 8.97 1.13
C LEU A 27 9.96 8.11 0.90
N LYS A 28 8.97 8.63 0.16
CA LYS A 28 7.80 7.85 -0.27
C LYS A 28 8.25 6.75 -1.24
N LEU A 29 8.01 5.50 -0.86
CA LEU A 29 8.33 4.29 -1.60
C LEU A 29 7.17 3.83 -2.49
N GLY A 30 5.93 4.15 -2.09
CA GLY A 30 4.74 3.77 -2.84
C GLY A 30 3.48 3.99 -2.02
N GLU A 31 2.38 3.40 -2.46
CA GLU A 31 1.09 3.46 -1.78
C GLU A 31 0.36 2.13 -1.81
N VAL A 32 -0.38 1.85 -0.75
CA VAL A 32 -1.28 0.70 -0.66
C VAL A 32 -2.70 1.23 -0.79
N ALA A 33 -3.42 0.76 -1.80
CA ALA A 33 -4.79 1.17 -2.08
C ALA A 33 -5.68 -0.05 -2.33
N TRP A 34 -6.98 0.11 -2.11
CA TRP A 34 -7.94 -0.96 -2.37
C TRP A 34 -8.17 -1.10 -3.87
N TYR A 35 -8.04 -2.31 -4.36
CA TYR A 35 -8.35 -2.66 -5.73
C TYR A 35 -9.69 -3.41 -5.78
N PRO A 36 -10.81 -2.72 -6.08
CA PRO A 36 -12.15 -3.28 -5.91
C PRO A 36 -12.42 -4.46 -6.83
N ARG A 37 -11.76 -4.52 -7.99
CA ARG A 37 -11.95 -5.59 -8.95
C ARG A 37 -11.39 -6.93 -8.46
N TRP A 38 -10.40 -6.90 -7.58
CA TRP A 38 -9.82 -8.11 -6.97
C TRP A 38 -10.24 -8.29 -5.52
N GLY A 39 -10.94 -7.31 -4.94
CA GLY A 39 -11.36 -7.37 -3.54
C GLY A 39 -10.17 -7.44 -2.58
N CYS A 40 -9.08 -6.75 -2.88
CA CYS A 40 -7.87 -6.79 -2.07
C CYS A 40 -7.15 -5.44 -2.04
N TYR A 41 -6.30 -5.24 -1.03
CA TYR A 41 -5.34 -4.13 -1.05
C TYR A 41 -4.13 -4.50 -1.90
N VAL A 42 -3.67 -3.54 -2.70
CA VAL A 42 -2.54 -3.70 -3.62
C VAL A 42 -1.51 -2.62 -3.34
N PHE A 43 -0.23 -2.99 -3.41
CA PHE A 43 0.88 -2.04 -3.34
C PHE A 43 1.22 -1.51 -4.73
N HIS A 44 1.20 -0.18 -4.88
CA HIS A 44 1.64 0.56 -6.04
C HIS A 44 3.00 1.21 -5.73
N PRO A 45 4.11 0.62 -6.20
CA PRO A 45 5.43 1.19 -5.99
C PRO A 45 5.56 2.52 -6.75
N ARG A 46 6.29 3.47 -6.16
CA ARG A 46 6.66 4.70 -6.86
C ARG A 46 7.66 4.36 -7.97
N SER A 47 7.49 4.95 -9.15
CA SER A 47 8.41 4.77 -10.28
C SER A 47 9.87 5.01 -9.90
N GLY A 48 10.76 4.15 -10.38
CA GLY A 48 12.19 4.19 -10.07
C GLY A 48 12.56 3.62 -8.69
N THR A 49 11.60 3.07 -7.94
CA THR A 49 11.89 2.39 -6.67
C THR A 49 12.17 0.92 -6.91
N VAL A 50 13.32 0.46 -6.44
CA VAL A 50 13.72 -0.95 -6.47
C VAL A 50 13.57 -1.53 -5.07
N PHE A 51 12.94 -2.70 -4.97
CA PHE A 51 12.76 -3.41 -3.72
C PHE A 51 13.52 -4.73 -3.75
N SER A 52 14.20 -5.04 -2.66
CA SER A 52 14.65 -6.40 -2.37
C SER A 52 13.51 -7.23 -1.76
N GLU A 53 13.75 -8.52 -1.57
CA GLU A 53 12.75 -9.47 -1.07
C GLU A 53 12.23 -9.11 0.34
N GLU A 54 13.10 -8.72 1.26
CA GLU A 54 12.73 -8.42 2.65
C GLU A 54 11.70 -7.26 2.78
N PRO A 55 11.91 -6.08 2.16
CA PRO A 55 10.90 -5.03 2.11
C PRO A 55 9.56 -5.47 1.49
N LEU A 56 9.60 -6.26 0.41
CA LEU A 56 8.37 -6.77 -0.22
C LEU A 56 7.62 -7.72 0.71
N ALA A 57 8.34 -8.60 1.42
CA ALA A 57 7.75 -9.49 2.41
C ALA A 57 7.10 -8.72 3.56
N ALA A 58 7.74 -7.65 4.04
CA ALA A 58 7.20 -6.78 5.08
C ALA A 58 5.92 -6.06 4.62
N ILE A 59 5.90 -5.52 3.39
CA ILE A 59 4.72 -4.90 2.79
C ILE A 59 3.60 -5.92 2.62
N ALA A 60 3.90 -7.14 2.15
CA ALA A 60 2.92 -8.20 2.00
C ALA A 60 2.32 -8.63 3.37
N GLY A 61 3.16 -8.71 4.41
CA GLY A 61 2.73 -8.97 5.79
C GLY A 61 1.83 -7.86 6.34
N PHE A 62 2.07 -6.61 5.93
CA PHE A 62 1.20 -5.48 6.23
C PHE A 62 -0.11 -5.53 5.41
N ILE A 63 -0.13 -5.98 4.16
CA ILE A 63 -1.34 -5.92 3.32
C ILE A 63 -2.36 -7.03 3.65
N LYS A 64 -1.88 -8.21 4.03
CA LYS A 64 -2.72 -9.40 4.22
C LYS A 64 -3.81 -9.22 5.30
N PRO A 65 -3.51 -8.76 6.53
CA PRO A 65 -4.54 -8.61 7.56
C PRO A 65 -5.59 -7.54 7.19
N GLN A 66 -5.19 -6.53 6.43
CA GLN A 66 -6.02 -5.38 6.05
C GLN A 66 -7.05 -5.82 5.03
N THR A 67 -6.67 -6.76 4.17
CA THR A 67 -7.60 -7.42 3.23
C THR A 67 -8.61 -8.30 3.97
N GLY A 68 -8.16 -9.06 4.97
CA GLY A 68 -9.04 -9.90 5.79
C GLY A 68 -10.01 -9.13 6.69
N ASN A 69 -9.60 -7.95 7.18
CA ASN A 69 -10.41 -7.12 8.08
C ASN A 69 -11.42 -6.22 7.35
N ARG A 70 -11.39 -6.15 6.01
CA ARG A 70 -12.34 -5.34 5.25
C ARG A 70 -13.62 -6.13 5.02
N GLU A 71 -14.38 -6.34 6.08
CA GLU A 71 -15.80 -6.69 5.98
C GLU A 71 -16.51 -5.56 5.20
N PHE A 72 -16.77 -5.81 3.91
CA PHE A 72 -17.73 -5.10 3.06
C PHE A 72 -17.86 -3.57 3.26
N GLY A 73 -16.74 -2.86 3.30
CA GLY A 73 -16.70 -1.39 3.32
C GLY A 73 -16.95 -0.79 1.93
N ALA A 74 -18.24 -0.73 1.55
CA ALA A 74 -18.77 -0.02 0.40
C ALA A 74 -18.40 1.48 0.41
N ARG A 75 -18.34 2.06 -0.80
CA ARG A 75 -18.09 3.47 -1.16
C ARG A 75 -16.61 3.84 -1.31
N ASP A 76 -16.09 3.77 -2.54
CA ASP A 76 -15.82 5.01 -3.27
C ASP A 76 -15.71 4.75 -4.79
N LYS A 77 -16.39 5.61 -5.55
CA LYS A 77 -16.52 5.59 -7.01
C LYS A 77 -15.54 6.60 -7.58
N ARG A 78 -14.27 6.21 -7.74
CA ARG A 78 -13.28 6.99 -8.52
C ARG A 78 -12.03 6.15 -8.81
N VAL A 79 -12.21 5.01 -9.49
CA VAL A 79 -11.08 4.29 -10.11
C VAL A 79 -10.78 4.98 -11.42
N LEU A 80 -9.91 5.98 -11.39
CA LEU A 80 -9.20 6.41 -12.58
C LEU A 80 -8.18 5.32 -12.90
N PHE A 81 -8.48 4.60 -13.98
CA PHE A 81 -7.57 3.67 -14.63
C PHE A 81 -6.30 4.44 -15.04
N VAL A 82 -5.14 3.99 -14.58
CA VAL A 82 -3.94 4.04 -15.40
C VAL A 82 -3.31 2.66 -15.33
N VAL A 83 -3.40 2.00 -16.48
CA VAL A 83 -2.84 0.69 -16.79
C VAL A 83 -1.32 0.78 -16.89
N CYS A 84 -0.69 -0.32 -16.50
CA CYS A 84 0.68 -0.76 -16.73
C CYS A 84 1.35 -0.35 -18.06
N LEU A 85 2.70 -0.42 -18.00
CA LEU A 85 3.69 -0.61 -19.08
C LEU A 85 4.14 0.64 -19.84
N LEU A 86 5.31 1.16 -19.44
CA LEU A 86 6.52 1.23 -20.27
C LEU A 86 7.75 1.12 -19.36
#